data_AF-A0ABD6AH17-F1
#
_entry.id   AF-A0ABD6AH17-F1
#
_cell.length_a   1.000
_cell.length_b   1.000
_cell.length_c   1.000
_cell.angle_alpha   90.00
_cell.angle_beta   90.00
_cell.angle_gamma   90.00
#
_symmetry.space_group_name_H-M   'P 1'
#
loop_
_entity.id
_entity.type
_entity.pdbx_description
1 polymer ?
#
loop_
_entity_poly.entity_id
_entity_poly.type
_entity_poly.pdbx_seq_one_letter_code
_entity_poly.pdbx_strand_id
1 'polypeptide(L)'
;MKLKDAQVDWREDVGNDPRLEVLVDEIPDRSELRFEHEDGIWCGIKDGFVSYFAWSGDGNDGGYSGRSFEVTTVDGEQVTLKGPWSSRAGCVNKRQFGPVVDVRLTTDPSVLEQGYTFKSGTLTLSAAKQAIDLADADAHFERVVKFDSDEPYWVPVRDSGGDA
;
A
#
# COMPACT_ATOMS: atom_id res chain seq x y z
N MET A 1 -2.78 13.15 5.93
CA MET A 1 -2.63 12.91 4.48
C MET A 1 -3.90 13.28 3.71
N LYS A 2 -3.75 14.06 2.64
CA LYS A 2 -4.79 14.37 1.65
C LYS A 2 -4.30 14.04 0.25
N LEU A 3 -5.18 13.43 -0.54
CA LEU A 3 -4.96 13.15 -1.95
C LEU A 3 -5.02 14.48 -2.73
N LYS A 4 -4.08 14.69 -3.65
CA LYS A 4 -4.00 15.91 -4.46
C LYS A 4 -4.26 15.64 -5.94
N ASP A 5 -3.65 14.59 -6.44
CA ASP A 5 -3.73 14.19 -7.84
C ASP A 5 -3.28 12.73 -7.96
N ALA A 6 -3.58 12.08 -9.08
CA ALA A 6 -3.16 10.71 -9.33
C ALA A 6 -3.07 10.43 -10.83
N GLN A 7 -2.33 9.39 -11.17
CA GLN A 7 -2.33 8.76 -12.48
C GLN A 7 -2.22 7.25 -12.35
N VAL A 8 -2.51 6.52 -13.42
CA VAL A 8 -2.27 5.07 -13.48
C VAL A 8 -1.17 4.80 -14.49
N ASP A 9 -0.12 4.14 -14.02
CA ASP A 9 0.90 3.52 -14.86
C ASP A 9 0.36 2.16 -15.31
N TRP A 10 -0.17 2.10 -16.54
CA TRP A 10 -0.86 0.94 -17.11
C TRP A 10 0.06 -0.22 -17.49
N ARG A 11 1.38 0.00 -17.51
CA ARG A 11 2.36 -1.07 -17.77
C ARG A 11 2.13 -1.85 -19.08
N GLU A 12 1.56 -1.22 -20.10
CA GLU A 12 1.10 -1.86 -21.34
C GLU A 12 2.19 -2.68 -22.06
N ASP A 13 3.45 -2.27 -21.95
CA ASP A 13 4.59 -2.91 -22.62
C ASP A 13 5.36 -3.92 -21.75
N VAL A 14 4.90 -4.22 -20.53
CA VAL A 14 5.62 -5.11 -19.60
C VAL A 14 4.67 -6.07 -18.87
N GLY A 15 5.21 -7.20 -18.40
CA GLY A 15 4.42 -8.22 -17.67
C GLY A 15 4.08 -7.88 -16.22
N ASN A 16 4.02 -6.59 -15.86
CA ASN A 16 3.67 -6.15 -14.51
C ASN A 16 2.24 -5.62 -14.49
N ASP A 17 1.57 -5.77 -13.35
CA ASP A 17 0.25 -5.17 -13.18
C ASP A 17 0.30 -3.63 -13.22
N PRO A 18 -0.79 -2.99 -13.70
CA PRO A 18 -0.99 -1.55 -13.56
C PRO A 18 -0.80 -1.08 -12.11
N ARG A 19 -0.27 0.15 -11.95
CA ARG A 19 -0.04 0.74 -10.63
C ARG A 19 -0.63 2.14 -10.56
N LEU A 20 -1.37 2.38 -9.47
CA LEU A 20 -1.82 3.71 -9.12
C LEU A 20 -0.64 4.51 -8.54
N GLU A 21 -0.41 5.69 -9.07
CA GLU A 21 0.59 6.67 -8.65
C GLU A 21 -0.12 7.91 -8.13
N VAL A 22 0.21 8.33 -6.91
CA VAL A 22 -0.60 9.30 -6.16
C VAL A 22 0.29 10.41 -5.61
N LEU A 23 -0.12 11.65 -5.88
CA LEU A 23 0.41 12.84 -5.25
C LEU A 23 -0.41 13.15 -3.99
N VAL A 24 0.29 13.32 -2.86
CA VAL A 24 -0.29 13.67 -1.57
C VAL A 24 0.38 14.92 -0.99
N ASP A 25 -0.25 15.62 -0.06
CA ASP A 25 0.40 16.73 0.65
C ASP A 25 1.50 16.29 1.61
N GLU A 26 1.28 15.17 2.30
CA GLU A 26 2.20 14.60 3.27
C GLU A 26 2.04 13.08 3.32
N ILE A 27 3.12 12.37 3.64
CA ILE A 27 3.09 10.94 3.95
C ILE A 27 3.24 10.81 5.48
N PRO A 28 2.28 10.21 6.20
CA PRO A 28 2.37 10.09 7.66
C PRO A 28 3.65 9.38 8.11
N ASP A 29 4.31 9.92 9.13
CA ASP A 29 5.45 9.24 9.76
C ASP A 29 4.97 8.05 10.59
N ARG A 30 5.83 7.02 10.72
CA ARG A 30 5.52 5.81 11.48
C ARG A 30 5.07 6.10 12.92
N SER A 31 5.65 7.10 13.58
CA SER A 31 5.30 7.50 14.95
C SER A 31 3.85 8.00 15.09
N GLU A 32 3.25 8.43 13.98
CA GLU A 32 1.87 8.89 13.94
C GLU A 32 0.86 7.76 13.79
N LEU A 33 1.30 6.57 13.37
CA LEU A 33 0.43 5.40 13.23
C LEU A 33 0.24 4.69 14.57
N ARG A 34 -0.88 3.98 14.67
CA ARG A 34 -1.17 3.05 15.77
C ARG A 34 -1.35 1.67 15.20
N PHE A 35 -0.52 0.75 15.64
CA PHE A 35 -0.42 -0.59 15.06
C PHE A 35 -1.30 -1.59 15.81
N GLU A 36 -2.02 -2.39 15.04
CA GLU A 36 -2.67 -3.62 15.49
C GLU A 36 -1.88 -4.83 14.96
N HIS A 37 -2.05 -5.99 15.59
CA HIS A 37 -1.33 -7.21 15.24
C HIS A 37 -2.28 -8.40 15.11
N GLU A 38 -2.18 -9.14 14.00
CA GLU A 38 -2.89 -10.40 13.76
C GLU A 38 -1.97 -11.37 13.00
N ASP A 39 -1.74 -12.55 13.58
CA ASP A 39 -1.01 -13.67 12.97
C ASP A 39 0.28 -13.25 12.24
N GLY A 40 1.11 -12.50 12.94
CA GLY A 40 2.42 -12.06 12.44
C GLY A 40 2.36 -10.88 11.50
N ILE A 41 1.20 -10.27 11.24
CA ILE A 41 1.08 -9.00 10.50
C ILE A 41 0.81 -7.87 11.48
N TRP A 42 1.70 -6.89 11.50
CA TRP A 42 1.54 -5.62 12.20
C TRP A 42 1.06 -4.59 11.20
N CYS A 43 -0.08 -3.94 11.46
CA CYS A 43 -0.67 -2.98 10.53
C CYS A 43 -1.08 -1.70 11.26
N GLY A 44 -0.62 -0.57 10.77
CA GLY A 44 -1.07 0.76 11.19
C GLY A 44 -1.77 1.46 10.04
N ILE A 45 -2.88 2.12 10.36
CA ILE A 45 -3.68 2.89 9.39
C ILE A 45 -3.87 4.31 9.92
N LYS A 46 -3.63 5.31 9.07
CA LYS A 46 -3.91 6.72 9.39
C LYS A 46 -4.34 7.47 8.13
N ASP A 47 -5.51 8.10 8.16
CA ASP A 47 -6.03 8.93 7.06
C ASP A 47 -5.97 8.25 5.68
N GLY A 48 -6.25 6.93 5.63
CA GLY A 48 -6.20 6.14 4.41
C GLY A 48 -4.80 5.64 4.01
N PHE A 49 -3.73 6.15 4.61
CA PHE A 49 -2.37 5.58 4.49
C PHE A 49 -2.24 4.33 5.35
N VAL A 50 -1.53 3.33 4.84
CA VAL A 50 -1.29 2.06 5.52
C VAL A 50 0.20 1.77 5.57
N SER A 51 0.70 1.39 6.74
CA SER A 51 2.03 0.83 6.94
C SER A 51 1.92 -0.51 7.63
N TYR A 52 2.61 -1.52 7.11
CA TYR A 52 2.56 -2.86 7.69
C TYR A 52 3.91 -3.56 7.67
N PHE A 53 4.05 -4.55 8.55
CA PHE A 53 5.22 -5.40 8.69
C PHE A 53 4.79 -6.84 8.92
N ALA A 54 5.51 -7.80 8.36
CA ALA A 54 5.41 -9.20 8.76
C ALA A 54 6.50 -9.51 9.80
N TRP A 55 6.08 -9.88 11.01
CA TRP A 55 6.94 -10.15 12.16
C TRP A 55 6.27 -11.12 13.15
N SER A 56 6.90 -12.27 13.38
CA SER A 56 6.39 -13.37 14.22
C SER A 56 6.76 -13.29 15.70
N GLY A 57 7.53 -12.29 16.13
CA GLY A 57 7.99 -12.17 17.52
C GLY A 57 9.34 -12.84 17.80
N ASP A 58 9.47 -14.11 17.44
CA ASP A 58 10.71 -14.88 17.63
C ASP A 58 11.66 -14.68 16.46
N GLY A 59 12.81 -14.04 16.72
CA GLY A 59 14.01 -14.07 15.85
C GLY A 59 13.78 -13.94 14.35
N ASN A 60 13.29 -12.80 13.83
CA ASN A 60 13.20 -12.65 12.38
C ASN A 60 14.60 -12.49 11.76
N ASP A 61 15.17 -13.60 11.28
CA ASP A 61 16.56 -13.89 10.89
C ASP A 61 17.13 -13.06 9.72
N GLY A 62 16.95 -11.74 9.72
CA GLY A 62 17.60 -10.83 8.76
C GLY A 62 16.68 -10.08 7.80
N GLY A 63 15.36 -10.07 8.03
CA GLY A 63 14.44 -9.14 7.34
C GLY A 63 14.91 -7.69 7.52
N TYR A 64 14.84 -6.89 6.45
CA TYR A 64 15.44 -5.54 6.39
C TYR A 64 16.90 -5.48 6.92
N SER A 65 17.70 -6.53 6.69
CA SER A 65 19.08 -6.62 7.19
C SER A 65 19.19 -6.47 8.71
N GLY A 66 18.19 -6.92 9.46
CA GLY A 66 18.14 -6.84 10.92
C GLY A 66 17.76 -5.46 11.46
N ARG A 67 17.33 -4.53 10.61
CA ARG A 67 16.88 -3.21 11.04
C ARG A 67 15.74 -3.32 12.04
N SER A 68 15.81 -2.51 13.10
CA SER A 68 14.77 -2.41 14.10
C SER A 68 13.84 -1.24 13.79
N PHE A 69 12.55 -1.44 14.03
CA PHE A 69 11.53 -0.43 13.88
C PHE A 69 10.72 -0.34 15.16
N GLU A 70 10.66 0.85 15.74
CA GLU A 70 9.76 1.13 16.85
C GLU A 70 8.37 1.46 16.30
N VAL A 71 7.36 0.82 16.87
CA VAL A 71 5.94 1.04 16.59
C VAL A 71 5.19 1.28 17.89
N THR A 72 4.18 2.15 17.82
CA THR A 72 3.24 2.36 18.91
C THR A 72 1.96 1.60 18.59
N THR A 73 1.49 0.77 19.50
CA THR A 73 0.25 0.00 19.36
C THR A 73 -1.00 0.88 19.59
N VAL A 74 -2.18 0.36 19.28
CA VAL A 74 -3.47 1.04 19.53
C VAL A 74 -3.76 1.37 21.00
N ASP A 75 -3.22 0.59 21.93
CA ASP A 75 -3.29 0.84 23.38
C ASP A 75 -2.13 1.70 23.92
N GLY A 76 -1.21 2.12 23.04
CA GLY A 76 -0.12 3.03 23.36
C GLY A 76 1.17 2.36 23.86
N GLU A 77 1.25 1.04 23.84
CA GLU A 77 2.49 0.29 24.10
C GLU A 77 3.51 0.56 22.97
N GLN A 78 4.80 0.63 23.36
CA GLN A 78 5.89 0.71 22.40
C GLN A 78 6.48 -0.68 22.18
N VAL A 79 6.50 -1.13 20.92
CA VAL A 79 7.05 -2.43 20.53
C VAL A 79 8.20 -2.21 19.55
N THR A 80 9.33 -2.89 19.78
CA THR A 80 10.46 -2.90 18.83
C THR A 80 10.38 -4.13 17.94
N LEU A 81 10.03 -3.94 16.67
CA LEU A 81 10.07 -4.98 15.65
C LEU A 81 11.50 -5.12 15.13
N LYS A 82 12.20 -6.18 15.54
CA LYS A 82 13.58 -6.46 15.10
C LYS A 82 13.57 -7.30 13.83
N GLY A 83 14.10 -6.74 12.75
CA GLY A 83 14.24 -7.39 11.46
C GLY A 83 12.94 -7.82 10.77
N PRO A 84 11.83 -7.05 10.79
CA PRO A 84 10.60 -7.45 10.10
C PRO A 84 10.79 -7.56 8.58
N TRP A 85 9.83 -8.18 7.89
CA TRP A 85 9.72 -8.08 6.44
C TRP A 85 8.70 -6.99 6.07
N SER A 86 8.91 -6.33 4.93
CA SER A 86 7.97 -5.35 4.38
C SER A 86 6.60 -5.97 4.04
N SER A 87 6.57 -7.29 3.82
CA SER A 87 5.39 -8.03 3.34
C SER A 87 4.86 -7.47 2.00
N ARG A 88 3.57 -7.71 1.70
CA ARG A 88 2.83 -7.24 0.51
C ARG A 88 1.32 -7.13 0.81
N ALA A 89 0.57 -6.33 0.03
CA ALA A 89 -0.85 -6.08 0.28
C ALA A 89 -1.68 -7.36 0.36
N GLY A 90 -1.38 -8.36 -0.49
CA GLY A 90 -2.03 -9.67 -0.48
C GLY A 90 -2.03 -10.34 0.89
N CYS A 91 -0.92 -10.30 1.63
CA CYS A 91 -0.82 -10.87 2.97
C CYS A 91 -1.71 -10.11 3.98
N VAL A 92 -1.75 -8.78 3.90
CA VAL A 92 -2.59 -7.93 4.75
C VAL A 92 -4.07 -8.15 4.45
N ASN A 93 -4.41 -8.31 3.18
CA ASN A 93 -5.79 -8.48 2.72
C ASN A 93 -6.41 -9.84 3.04
N LYS A 94 -5.59 -10.83 3.45
CA LYS A 94 -6.08 -12.09 4.04
C LYS A 94 -6.51 -11.93 5.49
N ARG A 95 -6.20 -10.78 6.13
CA ARG A 95 -6.43 -10.48 7.54
C ARG A 95 -7.50 -9.41 7.71
N GLN A 96 -7.86 -9.11 8.96
CA GLN A 96 -8.91 -8.14 9.26
C GLN A 96 -8.55 -6.69 8.87
N PHE A 97 -7.28 -6.42 8.55
CA PHE A 97 -6.78 -5.08 8.22
C PHE A 97 -7.06 -4.64 6.77
N GLY A 98 -7.41 -5.60 5.89
CA GLY A 98 -7.76 -5.32 4.50
C GLY A 98 -9.18 -4.80 4.31
N PRO A 99 -9.53 -4.32 3.10
CA PRO A 99 -8.70 -4.32 1.90
C PRO A 99 -7.79 -3.08 1.77
N VAL A 100 -6.55 -3.31 1.31
CA VAL A 100 -5.51 -2.33 1.03
C VAL A 100 -4.90 -2.57 -0.36
N VAL A 101 -4.33 -1.52 -0.93
CA VAL A 101 -3.79 -1.47 -2.29
C VAL A 101 -2.37 -0.96 -2.24
N ASP A 102 -1.43 -1.71 -2.82
CA ASP A 102 -0.06 -1.21 -3.02
C ASP A 102 -0.07 -0.14 -4.12
N VAL A 103 0.49 1.02 -3.80
CA VAL A 103 0.52 2.21 -4.66
C VAL A 103 1.94 2.79 -4.72
N ARG A 104 2.10 3.82 -5.53
CA ARG A 104 3.27 4.69 -5.55
C ARG A 104 2.88 6.06 -5.02
N LEU A 105 3.61 6.55 -4.03
CA LEU A 105 3.34 7.83 -3.37
C LEU A 105 4.45 8.83 -3.67
N THR A 106 4.06 10.09 -3.84
CA THR A 106 4.96 11.24 -3.86
C THR A 106 4.33 12.44 -3.18
N THR A 107 5.15 13.32 -2.63
CA THR A 107 4.77 14.67 -2.19
C THR A 107 5.28 15.75 -3.14
N ASP A 108 6.00 15.35 -4.20
CA ASP A 108 6.58 16.23 -5.21
C ASP A 108 5.76 16.13 -6.50
N PRO A 109 5.09 17.20 -6.93
CA PRO A 109 4.31 17.20 -8.18
C PRO A 109 5.13 16.84 -9.41
N SER A 110 6.42 17.20 -9.45
CA SER A 110 7.29 16.92 -10.60
C SER A 110 7.52 15.42 -10.79
N VAL A 111 7.47 14.63 -9.72
CA VAL A 111 7.57 13.16 -9.75
C VAL A 111 6.33 12.57 -10.42
N LEU A 112 5.14 13.13 -10.17
CA LEU A 112 3.91 12.69 -10.82
C LEU A 112 3.95 13.01 -12.32
N GLU A 113 4.29 14.24 -12.67
CA GLU A 113 4.43 14.69 -14.07
C GLU A 113 5.43 13.84 -14.87
N GLN A 114 6.56 13.47 -14.24
CA GLN A 114 7.60 12.67 -14.89
C GLN A 114 7.31 11.17 -14.93
N GLY A 115 6.47 10.64 -14.04
CA GLY A 115 6.12 9.23 -13.99
C GLY A 115 7.21 8.30 -13.45
N TYR A 116 8.20 8.80 -12.67
CA TYR A 116 9.23 7.97 -12.05
C TYR A 116 9.76 8.56 -10.74
N THR A 117 10.48 7.75 -9.92
CA THR A 117 11.05 8.07 -8.57
C THR A 117 10.06 8.15 -7.40
N PHE A 118 8.84 7.65 -7.56
CA PHE A 118 7.91 7.49 -6.44
C PHE A 118 8.45 6.60 -5.32
N LYS A 119 7.96 6.83 -4.10
CA LYS A 119 8.13 5.91 -2.98
C LYS A 119 7.07 4.81 -3.06
N SER A 120 7.44 3.58 -2.72
CA SER A 120 6.45 2.53 -2.47
C SER A 120 5.57 2.92 -1.28
N GLY A 121 4.27 2.68 -1.38
CA GLY A 121 3.32 2.90 -0.29
C GLY A 121 2.09 2.01 -0.43
N THR A 122 1.19 2.11 0.55
CA THR A 122 -0.07 1.38 0.53
C THR A 122 -1.18 2.29 1.01
N LEU A 123 -2.33 2.22 0.35
CA LEU A 123 -3.56 2.90 0.75
C LEU A 123 -4.61 1.88 1.14
N THR A 124 -5.53 2.25 2.03
CA THR A 124 -6.81 1.55 2.15
C THR A 124 -7.52 1.55 0.80
N LEU A 125 -8.31 0.53 0.49
CA LEU A 125 -9.05 0.48 -0.77
C LEU A 125 -9.96 1.70 -0.96
N SER A 126 -10.54 2.22 0.13
CA SER A 126 -11.38 3.43 0.08
C SER A 126 -10.59 4.65 -0.38
N ALA A 127 -9.38 4.87 0.16
CA ALA A 127 -8.52 5.96 -0.27
C ALA A 127 -7.95 5.74 -1.68
N ALA A 128 -7.62 4.49 -2.04
CA ALA A 128 -7.19 4.15 -3.39
C ALA A 128 -8.29 4.45 -4.42
N LYS A 129 -9.55 4.14 -4.12
CA LYS A 129 -10.70 4.48 -4.98
C LYS A 129 -10.85 5.99 -5.17
N GLN A 130 -10.76 6.77 -4.09
CA GLN A 130 -10.77 8.23 -4.22
C GLN A 130 -9.61 8.75 -5.08
N ALA A 131 -8.45 8.12 -5.03
CA ALA A 131 -7.31 8.50 -5.84
C ALA A 131 -7.47 8.09 -7.32
N ILE A 132 -7.98 6.90 -7.63
CA ILE A 132 -8.17 6.49 -9.04
C ILE A 132 -9.25 7.34 -9.71
N ASP A 133 -10.28 7.79 -8.99
CA ASP A 133 -11.29 8.72 -9.47
C ASP A 133 -10.70 10.11 -9.85
N LEU A 134 -9.54 10.49 -9.30
CA LEU A 134 -8.81 11.70 -9.70
C LEU A 134 -8.04 11.50 -11.01
N ALA A 135 -7.59 10.26 -11.28
CA ALA A 135 -6.76 9.92 -12.41
C ALA A 135 -7.56 9.73 -13.70
N ASP A 136 -8.61 8.93 -13.64
CA ASP A 136 -9.39 8.50 -14.80
C ASP A 136 -10.77 8.02 -14.33
N ALA A 137 -11.84 8.69 -14.76
CA ALA A 137 -13.21 8.37 -14.33
C ALA A 137 -13.69 7.01 -14.85
N ASP A 138 -13.05 6.47 -15.89
CA ASP A 138 -13.35 5.16 -16.47
C ASP A 138 -12.45 4.05 -15.90
N ALA A 139 -11.63 4.38 -14.88
CA ALA A 139 -10.77 3.41 -14.21
C ALA A 139 -11.30 3.03 -12.83
N HIS A 140 -11.25 1.72 -12.52
CA HIS A 140 -11.65 1.18 -11.22
C HIS A 140 -10.71 0.09 -10.74
N PHE A 141 -10.93 -0.39 -9.51
CA PHE A 141 -10.19 -1.52 -8.96
C PHE A 141 -10.99 -2.81 -9.07
N GLU A 142 -10.37 -3.84 -9.64
CA GLU A 142 -10.90 -5.20 -9.62
C GLU A 142 -10.13 -6.08 -8.64
N ARG A 143 -10.89 -6.92 -7.92
CA ARG A 143 -10.30 -7.92 -7.03
C ARG A 143 -9.81 -9.09 -7.86
N VAL A 144 -8.52 -9.37 -7.75
CA VAL A 144 -7.87 -10.54 -8.35
C VAL A 144 -7.21 -11.38 -7.27
N VAL A 145 -7.14 -12.69 -7.48
CA VAL A 145 -6.43 -13.61 -6.58
C VAL A 145 -5.11 -13.99 -7.24
N LYS A 146 -4.00 -13.84 -6.51
CA LYS A 146 -2.66 -14.05 -7.03
C LYS A 146 -1.85 -15.00 -6.15
N PHE A 147 -0.82 -15.58 -6.77
CA PHE A 147 0.12 -16.52 -6.18
C PHE A 147 -0.55 -17.81 -5.69
N ASP A 148 0.27 -18.80 -5.33
CA ASP A 148 -0.20 -20.11 -4.87
C ASP A 148 -0.87 -20.06 -3.47
N SER A 149 -0.82 -18.90 -2.81
CA SER A 149 -1.36 -18.65 -1.47
C SER A 149 -2.74 -18.00 -1.47
N ASP A 150 -3.40 -17.90 -2.63
CA ASP A 150 -4.72 -17.26 -2.81
C ASP A 150 -4.79 -15.84 -2.23
N GLU A 151 -3.77 -15.03 -2.49
CA GLU A 151 -3.69 -13.68 -1.95
C GLU A 151 -4.59 -12.71 -2.72
N PRO A 152 -5.53 -12.00 -2.05
CA PRO A 152 -6.40 -11.04 -2.71
C PRO A 152 -5.68 -9.71 -2.93
N TYR A 153 -5.69 -9.27 -4.18
CA TYR A 153 -5.17 -7.99 -4.66
C TYR A 153 -6.28 -7.17 -5.31
N TRP A 154 -6.10 -5.86 -5.35
CA TRP A 154 -6.95 -4.92 -6.07
C TRP A 154 -6.08 -4.24 -7.11
N VAL A 155 -6.41 -4.43 -8.38
CA VAL A 155 -5.61 -3.97 -9.52
C VAL A 155 -6.41 -2.92 -10.29
N PRO A 156 -5.81 -1.78 -10.69
CA PRO A 156 -6.44 -0.84 -11.60
C PRO A 156 -6.79 -1.51 -12.93
N VAL A 157 -8.00 -1.30 -13.39
CA VAL A 157 -8.48 -1.68 -14.73
C VAL A 157 -9.18 -0.48 -15.35
N ARG A 158 -9.31 -0.46 -16.67
CA ARG A 158 -10.19 0.48 -17.37
C ARG A 158 -11.44 -0.28 -17.79
N ASP A 159 -12.58 0.38 -17.69
CA ASP A 159 -13.73 -0.04 -18.47
C ASP A 159 -13.31 0.00 -19.94
N SER A 160 -13.45 -1.14 -20.62
CA SER A 160 -13.24 -1.17 -22.06
C SER A 160 -14.39 -0.37 -22.65
N GLY A 161 -14.16 0.90 -22.95
CA GLY A 161 -15.02 1.66 -23.85
C GLY A 161 -15.12 0.84 -25.12
N GLY A 162 -16.23 0.12 -25.28
CA GLY A 162 -16.42 -0.77 -26.39
C GLY A 162 -16.47 0.06 -27.66
N ASP A 163 -15.36 0.08 -28.39
CA ASP A 163 -15.34 0.42 -29.80
C ASP A 163 -14.42 -0.58 -30.51
N ALA A 164 -15.09 -1.45 -31.26
CA ALA A 164 -14.54 -2.35 -32.27
C ALA A 164 -14.34 -1.61 -33.59
#